data_AF-A0A1X7EGH0-F1
#
_entry.id   AF-A0A1X7EGH0-F1
#
_cell.length_a   1.000
_cell.length_b   1.000
_cell.length_c   1.000
_cell.angle_alpha   90.00
_cell.angle_beta   90.00
_cell.angle_gamma   90.00
#
_symmetry.space_group_name_H-M   'P 1'
#
loop_
_entity.id
_entity.type
_entity.pdbx_description
1 polymer ?
#
loop_
_entity_poly.entity_id
_entity_poly.type
_entity_poly.pdbx_seq_one_letter_code
_entity_poly.pdbx_strand_id
1 'polypeptide(L)'
;MEADPDSRVYEIEVRLFGVAKECDRGAADRVRKALRGARLEGYVRRAEHLVRDRELYPYWRVVRVSGARRRLARVGMVLGRHDVGVFVSGAPRQALRLARVGGAGGREHAVRPLDGRWREAAPYQGEEQVEGRVIRLVLWAFLAAGAVALAFAARPSAWWFLIPLASVGAGGALRAGWELGGEDRRVVGVGAALLCLVAFGCLGVGVLGEAWSPGQTLMTAAVCAVLAGLWLLVRQWTWGEWVAWAVPLVVTLAVSAFIAAGSVLHALYADGLGLTPDDLGVPPVWQAVAAVKLLVMLSLVMVVPAWWGFAKHRHHRYATPGDGTNVLLNIALFLAMLLGAGIQAWNSAETAVNRTVAAAERGDDPPSYFGVAPEWTCVRPVVRAGELSGAGPRLRAADPYLLFGVSGETAVLWDPVAGIPLKVPAAQVWLSPAGSGKSVCPEGS
;
A
#
# COMPACT_ATOMS: atom_id res chain seq x y z
N MET A 1 -41.18 -32.90 18.96
CA MET A 1 -41.28 -32.60 17.52
C MET A 1 -40.93 -33.89 16.80
N GLU A 2 -41.93 -34.59 16.29
CA GLU A 2 -41.71 -35.73 15.38
C GLU A 2 -40.99 -35.21 14.14
N ALA A 3 -39.96 -35.95 13.70
CA ALA A 3 -39.20 -35.60 12.51
C ALA A 3 -40.08 -35.84 11.29
N ASP A 4 -40.32 -34.80 10.50
CA ASP A 4 -40.97 -34.90 9.20
C ASP A 4 -40.19 -35.93 8.34
N PRO A 5 -40.83 -37.00 7.83
CA PRO A 5 -40.17 -38.06 7.06
C PRO A 5 -39.45 -37.55 5.80
N ASP A 6 -39.79 -36.37 5.30
CA ASP A 6 -39.13 -35.75 4.14
C ASP A 6 -37.91 -34.89 4.51
N SER A 7 -37.63 -34.72 5.80
CA SER A 7 -36.47 -33.94 6.26
C SER A 7 -35.16 -34.74 6.10
N ARG A 8 -34.21 -34.18 5.34
CA ARG A 8 -32.88 -34.77 5.12
C ARG A 8 -31.79 -33.93 5.76
N VAL A 9 -30.86 -34.58 6.46
CA VAL A 9 -29.67 -33.95 7.02
C VAL A 9 -28.51 -34.14 6.06
N TYR A 10 -27.88 -33.03 5.65
CA TYR A 10 -26.73 -33.04 4.78
C TYR A 10 -25.50 -32.49 5.51
N GLU A 11 -24.35 -33.09 5.25
CA GLU A 11 -23.05 -32.55 5.64
C GLU A 11 -22.46 -31.79 4.46
N ILE A 12 -22.11 -30.52 4.68
CA ILE A 12 -21.64 -29.62 3.62
C ILE A 12 -20.29 -29.04 4.04
N GLU A 13 -19.24 -29.39 3.31
CA GLU A 13 -17.91 -28.77 3.47
C GLU A 13 -17.92 -27.40 2.78
N VAL A 14 -17.75 -26.33 3.56
CA VAL A 14 -17.65 -24.96 3.03
C VAL A 14 -16.21 -24.49 3.15
N ARG A 15 -15.56 -24.25 2.01
CA ARG A 15 -14.22 -23.65 1.98
C ARG A 15 -14.32 -22.14 2.08
N LEU A 16 -13.82 -21.60 3.18
CA LEU A 16 -13.74 -20.17 3.45
C LEU A 16 -12.28 -19.72 3.42
N PHE A 17 -12.03 -18.56 2.84
CA PHE A 17 -10.77 -17.85 3.01
C PHE A 17 -10.94 -16.85 4.15
N GLY A 18 -10.03 -16.80 5.13
CA GLY A 18 -10.17 -15.91 6.27
C GLY A 18 -9.48 -16.43 7.53
N VAL A 19 -9.66 -15.75 8.65
CA VAL A 19 -9.19 -16.24 9.95
C VAL A 19 -10.14 -17.31 10.49
N ALA A 20 -9.61 -18.31 11.18
CA ALA A 20 -10.42 -19.35 11.86
C ALA A 20 -11.44 -18.79 12.87
N LYS A 21 -11.21 -17.57 13.38
CA LYS A 21 -12.13 -16.91 14.29
C LYS A 21 -13.41 -16.55 13.54
N GLU A 22 -14.55 -17.04 14.01
CA GLU A 22 -15.89 -16.84 13.43
C GLU A 22 -16.10 -17.50 12.05
N CYS A 23 -15.25 -18.46 11.66
CA CYS A 23 -15.42 -19.21 10.42
C CYS A 23 -16.70 -20.07 10.41
N ASP A 24 -17.15 -20.53 11.58
CA ASP A 24 -18.42 -21.22 11.81
C ASP A 24 -19.62 -20.35 11.40
N ARG A 25 -19.62 -19.09 11.82
CA ARG A 25 -20.65 -18.10 11.44
C ARG A 25 -20.60 -17.80 9.95
N GLY A 26 -19.39 -17.58 9.41
CA GLY A 26 -19.19 -17.35 7.98
C GLY A 26 -19.69 -18.51 7.12
N ALA A 27 -19.47 -19.75 7.56
CA ALA A 27 -19.91 -20.95 6.86
C ALA A 27 -21.43 -21.06 6.90
N ALA A 28 -22.02 -20.87 8.08
CA ALA A 28 -23.46 -20.90 8.26
C ALA A 28 -24.17 -19.83 7.39
N ASP A 29 -23.63 -18.61 7.35
CA ASP A 29 -24.21 -17.53 6.55
C ASP A 29 -24.09 -17.78 5.04
N ARG A 30 -22.97 -18.37 4.57
CA ARG A 30 -22.87 -18.79 3.15
C ARG A 30 -23.86 -19.88 2.78
N VAL A 31 -24.04 -20.90 3.63
CA VAL A 31 -25.02 -21.97 3.37
C VAL A 31 -26.43 -21.39 3.39
N ARG A 32 -26.80 -20.58 4.39
CA ARG A 32 -28.10 -19.89 4.43
C ARG A 32 -28.35 -19.05 3.19
N LYS A 33 -27.31 -18.41 2.65
CA LYS A 33 -27.41 -17.61 1.44
C LYS A 33 -27.62 -18.47 0.20
N ALA A 34 -26.86 -19.56 0.06
CA ALA A 34 -27.03 -20.51 -1.03
C ALA A 34 -28.44 -21.13 -1.01
N LEU A 35 -28.92 -21.53 0.17
CA LEU A 35 -30.29 -22.04 0.37
C LEU A 35 -31.34 -20.99 -0.02
N ARG A 36 -31.19 -19.73 0.42
CA ARG A 36 -32.08 -18.63 0.01
C ARG A 36 -32.06 -18.38 -1.50
N GLY A 37 -30.88 -18.37 -2.11
CA GLY A 37 -30.73 -18.20 -3.56
C GLY A 37 -31.38 -19.33 -4.36
N ALA A 38 -31.32 -20.56 -3.84
CA ALA A 38 -31.97 -21.74 -4.40
C ALA A 38 -33.46 -21.88 -4.00
N ARG A 39 -34.00 -20.96 -3.20
CA ARG A 39 -35.36 -21.02 -2.63
C ARG A 39 -35.66 -22.31 -1.86
N LEU A 40 -34.66 -22.83 -1.15
CA LEU A 40 -34.77 -24.03 -0.30
C LEU A 40 -35.02 -23.63 1.15
N GLU A 41 -36.01 -24.26 1.78
CA GLU A 41 -36.20 -24.18 3.23
C GLU A 41 -35.19 -25.10 3.93
N GLY A 42 -34.19 -24.50 4.57
CA GLY A 42 -33.15 -25.25 5.27
C GLY A 42 -32.49 -24.41 6.36
N TYR A 43 -32.06 -25.10 7.42
CA TYR A 43 -31.47 -24.46 8.60
C TYR A 43 -30.12 -25.09 8.91
N VAL A 44 -29.10 -24.25 9.11
CA VAL A 44 -27.79 -24.69 9.58
C VAL A 44 -27.90 -25.04 11.05
N ARG A 45 -27.84 -26.34 11.37
CA ARG A 45 -27.96 -26.87 12.74
C ARG A 45 -26.66 -26.76 13.53
N ARG A 46 -25.53 -27.04 12.88
CA ARG A 46 -24.19 -27.04 13.47
C ARG A 46 -23.20 -26.63 12.40
N ALA A 47 -22.26 -25.76 12.74
CA ALA A 47 -21.14 -25.40 11.90
C ALA A 47 -19.88 -25.55 12.76
N GLU A 48 -18.91 -26.32 12.28
CA GLU A 48 -17.66 -26.56 12.99
C GLU A 48 -16.48 -26.22 12.10
N HIS A 49 -15.41 -25.74 12.72
CA HIS A 49 -14.17 -25.49 12.01
C HIS A 49 -13.47 -26.80 11.69
N LEU A 50 -13.39 -27.13 10.40
CA LEU A 50 -12.65 -28.30 9.91
C LEU A 50 -11.19 -27.92 9.61
N VAL A 51 -10.27 -28.26 10.51
CA VAL A 51 -8.82 -28.05 10.29
C VAL A 51 -8.26 -29.21 9.48
N ARG A 52 -8.39 -29.16 8.14
CA ARG A 52 -7.89 -30.20 7.22
C ARG A 52 -6.36 -30.19 7.07
N ASP A 53 -5.72 -29.05 7.34
CA ASP A 53 -4.26 -28.86 7.20
C ASP A 53 -3.39 -29.62 8.23
N ARG A 54 -3.99 -30.44 9.10
CA ARG A 54 -3.24 -31.42 9.90
C ARG A 54 -2.68 -32.59 9.08
N GLU A 55 -3.06 -32.72 7.81
CA GLU A 55 -2.74 -33.89 6.97
C GLU A 55 -1.74 -33.63 5.83
N LEU A 56 -1.05 -32.47 5.81
CA LEU A 56 0.11 -32.31 4.92
C LEU A 56 1.27 -33.14 5.48
N TYR A 57 1.30 -34.40 5.08
CA TYR A 57 2.34 -35.31 5.52
C TYR A 57 3.72 -34.79 5.08
N PRO A 58 4.74 -34.86 5.96
CA PRO A 58 6.07 -34.41 5.62
C PRO A 58 6.58 -35.09 4.35
N TYR A 59 7.26 -34.33 3.50
CA TYR A 59 7.94 -34.87 2.33
C TYR A 59 9.30 -35.46 2.76
N TRP A 60 9.56 -36.66 2.29
CA TRP A 60 10.79 -37.38 2.53
C TRP A 60 11.51 -37.62 1.23
N ARG A 61 12.81 -37.38 1.22
CA ARG A 61 13.71 -37.79 0.16
C ARG A 61 14.05 -39.26 0.33
N VAL A 62 13.90 -40.04 -0.73
CA VAL A 62 14.31 -41.45 -0.73
C VAL A 62 15.82 -41.54 -0.90
N VAL A 63 16.47 -42.25 0.02
CA VAL A 63 17.91 -42.49 0.02
C VAL A 63 18.22 -43.98 -0.06
N ARG A 64 19.31 -44.33 -0.76
CA ARG A 64 19.80 -45.70 -0.85
C ARG A 64 20.74 -46.00 0.31
N VAL A 65 20.40 -47.01 1.11
CA VAL A 65 21.23 -47.49 2.22
C VAL A 65 22.11 -48.62 1.71
N SER A 66 23.37 -48.31 1.41
CA SER A 66 24.38 -49.34 1.15
C SER A 66 24.98 -49.83 2.48
N GLY A 67 25.36 -51.11 2.58
CA GLY A 67 25.90 -51.75 3.79
C GLY A 67 27.27 -51.24 4.28
N ALA A 68 27.69 -50.03 3.90
CA ALA A 68 28.98 -49.46 4.26
C ALA A 68 29.09 -49.10 5.75
N ARG A 69 30.30 -49.19 6.31
CA ARG A 69 30.63 -48.86 7.71
C ARG A 69 29.97 -47.54 8.15
N ARG A 70 29.24 -47.56 9.27
CA ARG A 70 28.39 -46.47 9.84
C ARG A 70 28.98 -45.06 9.79
N ARG A 71 30.32 -44.90 9.85
CA ARG A 71 31.00 -43.60 9.81
C ARG A 71 31.08 -43.00 8.40
N LEU A 72 31.39 -43.79 7.37
CA LEU A 72 31.47 -43.33 5.97
C LEU A 72 30.08 -43.05 5.38
N ALA A 73 29.09 -43.87 5.75
CA ALA A 73 27.70 -43.66 5.37
C ALA A 73 27.16 -42.29 5.86
N ARG A 74 27.62 -41.82 7.04
CA ARG A 74 27.18 -40.54 7.61
C ARG A 74 27.66 -39.34 6.78
N VAL A 75 28.90 -39.38 6.29
CA VAL A 75 29.46 -38.31 5.44
C VAL A 75 28.85 -38.34 4.03
N GLY A 76 28.68 -39.54 3.45
CA GLY A 76 28.00 -39.71 2.16
C GLY A 76 26.54 -39.24 2.16
N MET A 77 25.84 -39.43 3.28
CA MET A 77 24.49 -38.90 3.48
C MET A 77 24.48 -37.36 3.55
N VAL A 78 25.43 -36.71 4.22
CA VAL A 78 25.49 -35.23 4.27
C VAL A 78 25.76 -34.62 2.89
N LEU A 79 26.56 -35.29 2.06
CA LEU A 79 26.92 -34.86 0.71
C LEU A 79 25.88 -35.20 -0.37
N GLY A 80 24.73 -35.79 -0.02
CA GLY A 80 23.66 -36.14 -0.98
C GLY A 80 24.02 -37.28 -1.96
N ARG A 81 25.13 -38.00 -1.75
CA ARG A 81 25.62 -39.06 -2.68
C ARG A 81 24.73 -40.29 -2.79
N HIS A 82 23.74 -40.43 -1.91
CA HIS A 82 22.82 -41.56 -1.86
C HIS A 82 21.38 -41.17 -2.19
N ASP A 83 21.15 -39.95 -2.68
CA ASP A 83 19.83 -39.45 -3.01
C ASP A 83 19.36 -40.04 -4.35
N VAL A 84 18.14 -40.59 -4.38
CA VAL A 84 17.56 -41.23 -5.57
C VAL A 84 16.75 -40.23 -6.42
N GLY A 85 16.64 -38.97 -5.98
CA GLY A 85 15.86 -37.93 -6.66
C GLY A 85 14.33 -38.08 -6.51
N VAL A 86 13.86 -39.06 -5.74
CA VAL A 86 12.43 -39.34 -5.53
C VAL A 86 11.98 -38.81 -4.17
N PHE A 87 10.77 -38.24 -4.15
CA PHE A 87 10.12 -37.71 -2.95
C PHE A 87 8.85 -38.50 -2.63
N VAL A 88 8.60 -38.76 -1.36
CA VAL A 88 7.39 -39.42 -0.87
C VAL A 88 6.80 -38.61 0.28
N SER A 89 5.47 -38.44 0.32
CA SER A 89 4.77 -37.82 1.44
C SER A 89 4.09 -38.89 2.30
N GLY A 90 4.18 -38.75 3.62
CA GLY A 90 3.52 -39.67 4.56
C GLY A 90 4.03 -39.53 5.99
N ALA A 91 3.33 -40.13 6.95
CA ALA A 91 3.91 -40.42 8.25
C ALA A 91 5.19 -41.27 8.08
N PRO A 92 6.19 -41.23 8.97
CA PRO A 92 7.51 -41.86 8.74
C PRO A 92 7.43 -43.32 8.28
N ARG A 93 6.52 -44.11 8.85
CA ARG A 93 6.29 -45.52 8.48
C ARG A 93 5.62 -45.68 7.11
N GLN A 94 4.69 -44.80 6.78
CA GLN A 94 3.99 -44.79 5.49
C GLN A 94 4.91 -44.31 4.38
N ALA A 95 5.69 -43.26 4.62
CA ALA A 95 6.72 -42.78 3.70
C ALA A 95 7.78 -43.87 3.42
N LEU A 96 8.25 -44.58 4.45
CA LEU A 96 9.16 -45.70 4.28
C LEU A 96 8.52 -46.86 3.49
N ARG A 97 7.25 -47.16 3.74
CA ARG A 97 6.50 -48.17 2.98
C ARG A 97 6.38 -47.76 1.51
N LEU A 98 5.98 -46.52 1.23
CA LEU A 98 5.86 -45.97 -0.12
C LEU A 98 7.21 -45.95 -0.86
N ALA A 99 8.29 -45.54 -0.18
CA ALA A 99 9.64 -45.54 -0.73
C ALA A 99 10.14 -46.94 -1.13
N ARG A 100 9.67 -47.99 -0.45
CA ARG A 100 10.03 -49.39 -0.74
C ARG A 100 9.13 -50.05 -1.78
N VAL A 101 7.95 -49.49 -2.04
CA VAL A 101 6.98 -50.00 -3.02
C VAL A 101 7.19 -49.35 -4.39
N GLY A 102 7.51 -48.05 -4.44
CA GLY A 102 7.62 -47.29 -5.70
C GLY A 102 9.00 -47.32 -6.39
N GLY A 103 10.07 -47.71 -5.69
CA GLY A 103 11.41 -47.88 -6.27
C GLY A 103 11.75 -49.37 -6.36
N ALA A 104 12.20 -49.83 -7.54
CA ALA A 104 12.63 -51.20 -7.85
C ALA A 104 12.95 -52.06 -6.60
N GLY A 105 11.96 -52.84 -6.17
CA GLY A 105 11.78 -53.37 -4.81
C GLY A 105 12.99 -53.99 -4.12
N GLY A 106 13.64 -53.19 -3.26
CA GLY A 106 14.68 -53.66 -2.36
C GLY A 106 14.54 -53.10 -0.94
N ARG A 107 14.88 -53.90 0.09
CA ARG A 107 15.03 -53.47 1.50
C ARG A 107 16.07 -52.34 1.71
N GLU A 108 16.76 -51.95 0.64
CA GLU A 108 17.85 -50.97 0.59
C GLU A 108 17.39 -49.51 0.59
N HIS A 109 16.09 -49.21 0.56
CA HIS A 109 15.60 -47.84 0.59
C HIS A 109 15.22 -47.39 2.00
N ALA A 110 15.70 -46.20 2.36
CA ALA A 110 15.29 -45.46 3.53
C ALA A 110 14.79 -44.07 3.13
N VAL A 111 14.12 -43.39 4.07
CA VAL A 111 13.59 -42.06 3.88
C VAL A 111 14.34 -41.09 4.78
N ARG A 112 14.72 -39.93 4.23
CA ARG A 112 15.32 -38.82 4.96
C ARG A 112 14.42 -37.59 4.81
N PRO A 113 14.14 -36.83 5.88
CA PRO A 113 13.37 -35.59 5.73
C PRO A 113 14.13 -34.62 4.83
N LEU A 114 13.42 -33.96 3.90
CA LEU A 114 14.00 -32.97 2.98
C LEU A 114 14.78 -31.87 3.72
N ASP A 115 14.30 -31.47 4.89
CA ASP A 115 14.90 -30.41 5.69
C ASP A 115 16.12 -30.84 6.50
N GLY A 116 16.51 -32.13 6.43
CA GLY A 116 17.73 -32.66 7.02
C GLY A 116 17.88 -32.55 8.55
N ARG A 117 16.86 -32.06 9.27
CA ARG A 117 17.00 -31.56 10.65
C ARG A 117 16.15 -32.21 11.73
N TRP A 118 15.38 -33.25 11.42
CA TRP A 118 14.45 -33.81 12.41
C TRP A 118 14.66 -35.32 12.64
N ARG A 119 14.84 -35.70 13.92
CA ARG A 119 14.83 -37.10 14.40
C ARG A 119 13.43 -37.56 14.84
N GLU A 120 12.50 -36.63 15.04
CA GLU A 120 11.09 -36.88 15.34
C GLU A 120 10.23 -36.06 14.39
N ALA A 121 9.01 -36.52 14.09
CA ALA A 121 8.10 -35.77 13.24
C ALA A 121 7.79 -34.44 13.96
N ALA A 122 8.39 -33.34 13.50
CA ALA A 122 8.04 -32.02 13.99
C ALA A 122 6.52 -31.86 13.81
N PRO A 123 5.80 -31.35 14.82
CA PRO A 123 4.40 -31.00 14.62
C PRO A 123 4.36 -29.99 13.47
N TYR A 124 3.68 -30.35 12.38
CA TYR A 124 3.49 -29.49 11.23
C TYR A 124 2.91 -28.16 11.73
N GLN A 125 3.72 -27.10 11.67
CA GLN A 125 3.25 -25.76 12.01
C GLN A 125 2.53 -25.25 10.77
N GLY A 126 1.21 -25.13 10.85
CA GLY A 126 0.42 -24.57 9.75
C GLY A 126 0.99 -23.22 9.34
N GLU A 127 1.09 -22.99 8.04
CA GLU A 127 1.64 -21.76 7.44
C GLU A 127 1.00 -20.50 8.04
N GLU A 128 -0.30 -20.56 8.33
CA GLU A 128 -1.06 -19.50 9.01
C GLU A 128 -0.55 -19.17 10.41
N GLN A 129 -0.03 -20.15 11.16
CA GLN A 129 0.53 -19.92 12.50
C GLN A 129 1.89 -19.24 12.42
N VAL A 130 2.71 -19.61 11.43
CA VAL A 130 4.02 -18.98 11.21
C VAL A 130 3.80 -17.54 10.74
N GLU A 131 2.92 -17.33 9.77
CA GLU A 131 2.53 -16.01 9.27
C GLU A 131 1.96 -15.13 10.39
N GLY A 132 1.03 -15.66 11.19
CA GLY A 132 0.48 -14.95 12.34
C GLY A 132 1.52 -14.62 13.42
N ARG A 133 2.55 -15.45 13.60
CA ARG A 133 3.68 -15.14 14.50
C ARG A 133 4.57 -14.04 13.93
N VAL A 134 4.87 -14.05 12.64
CA VAL A 134 5.64 -12.98 11.96
C VAL A 134 4.88 -11.65 12.03
N ILE A 135 3.58 -11.65 11.72
CA ILE A 135 2.75 -10.44 11.78
C ILE A 135 2.73 -9.89 13.21
N ARG A 136 2.52 -10.74 14.22
CA ARG A 136 2.57 -10.31 15.63
C ARG A 136 3.93 -9.73 16.00
N LEU A 137 5.02 -10.35 15.55
CA LEU A 137 6.38 -9.85 15.78
C LEU A 137 6.54 -8.43 15.21
N VAL A 138 6.15 -8.22 13.95
CA VAL A 138 6.25 -6.93 13.27
C VAL A 138 5.37 -5.88 13.96
N LEU A 139 4.13 -6.21 14.30
CA LEU A 139 3.21 -5.28 14.98
C LEU A 139 3.74 -4.84 16.34
N TRP A 140 4.27 -5.78 17.14
CA TRP A 140 4.84 -5.44 18.44
C TRP A 140 6.13 -4.63 18.32
N ALA A 141 6.99 -4.95 17.35
CA ALA A 141 8.20 -4.18 17.08
C ALA A 141 7.88 -2.75 16.61
N PHE A 142 6.88 -2.61 15.75
CA PHE A 142 6.39 -1.31 15.29
C PHE A 142 5.76 -0.50 16.41
N LEU A 143 4.96 -1.12 17.29
CA LEU A 143 4.40 -0.46 18.47
C LEU A 143 5.51 0.08 19.38
N ALA A 144 6.55 -0.72 19.62
CA ALA A 144 7.69 -0.31 20.43
C ALA A 144 8.42 0.89 19.80
N ALA A 145 8.74 0.82 18.52
CA ALA A 145 9.43 1.89 17.80
C ALA A 145 8.59 3.18 17.73
N GLY A 146 7.29 3.07 17.44
CA GLY A 146 6.39 4.22 17.41
C GLY A 146 6.24 4.89 18.79
N ALA A 147 6.14 4.11 19.86
CA ALA A 147 6.09 4.64 21.23
C ALA A 147 7.39 5.37 21.61
N VAL A 148 8.55 4.84 21.21
CA VAL A 148 9.86 5.49 21.40
C VAL A 148 9.95 6.80 20.60
N ALA A 149 9.61 6.78 19.31
CA ALA A 149 9.63 7.98 18.46
C ALA A 149 8.72 9.08 19.02
N LEU A 150 7.50 8.71 19.46
CA LEU A 150 6.58 9.64 20.12
C LEU A 150 7.14 10.16 21.46
N ALA A 151 7.87 9.35 22.23
CA ALA A 151 8.46 9.80 23.49
C ALA A 151 9.52 10.88 23.28
N PHE A 152 10.33 10.76 22.22
CA PHE A 152 11.32 11.79 21.85
C PHE A 152 10.68 13.10 21.39
N ALA A 153 9.51 13.04 20.74
CA ALA A 153 8.79 14.23 20.27
C ALA A 153 7.83 14.84 21.32
N ALA A 154 7.49 14.11 22.38
CA ALA A 154 6.46 14.51 23.33
C ALA A 154 6.98 15.30 24.54
N ARG A 155 6.06 15.99 25.23
CA ARG A 155 6.33 16.64 26.51
C ARG A 155 6.71 15.59 27.58
N PRO A 156 7.54 15.94 28.58
CA PRO A 156 7.98 15.00 29.62
C PRO A 156 6.84 14.30 30.39
N SER A 157 5.67 14.94 30.49
CA SER A 157 4.48 14.36 31.13
C SER A 157 3.93 13.12 30.41
N ALA A 158 4.14 13.00 29.09
CA ALA A 158 3.67 11.85 28.30
C ALA A 158 4.57 10.61 28.46
N TRP A 159 5.80 10.77 28.99
CA TRP A 159 6.76 9.68 29.12
C TRP A 159 6.26 8.56 30.04
N TRP A 160 5.48 8.90 31.06
CA TRP A 160 4.86 7.92 31.96
C TRP A 160 3.92 6.95 31.26
N PHE A 161 3.35 7.30 30.11
CA PHE A 161 2.52 6.40 29.29
C PHE A 161 3.32 5.73 28.17
N LEU A 162 4.24 6.46 27.54
CA LEU A 162 4.97 5.99 26.36
C LEU A 162 6.08 4.99 26.70
N ILE A 163 6.79 5.14 27.83
CA ILE A 163 7.84 4.20 28.24
C ILE A 163 7.27 2.81 28.57
N PRO A 164 6.16 2.69 29.35
CA PRO A 164 5.52 1.40 29.54
C PRO A 164 4.99 0.79 28.24
N LEU A 165 4.41 1.61 27.35
CA LEU A 165 3.91 1.13 26.06
C LEU A 165 5.03 0.58 25.18
N ALA A 166 6.17 1.27 25.12
CA ALA A 166 7.36 0.80 24.42
C ALA A 166 7.89 -0.52 25.01
N SER A 167 7.91 -0.63 26.34
CA SER A 167 8.36 -1.83 27.06
C SER A 167 7.45 -3.03 26.80
N VAL A 168 6.12 -2.81 26.80
CA VAL A 168 5.12 -3.83 26.44
C VAL A 168 5.29 -4.24 24.98
N GLY A 169 5.53 -3.28 24.08
CA GLY A 169 5.83 -3.54 22.68
C GLY A 169 7.06 -4.43 22.49
N ALA A 170 8.18 -4.06 23.12
CA ALA A 170 9.42 -4.82 23.05
C ALA A 170 9.26 -6.23 23.64
N GLY A 171 8.59 -6.35 24.79
CA GLY A 171 8.29 -7.64 25.41
C GLY A 171 7.41 -8.53 24.53
N GLY A 172 6.39 -7.94 23.88
CA GLY A 172 5.54 -8.62 22.91
C GLY A 172 6.31 -9.12 21.68
N ALA A 173 7.24 -8.32 21.16
CA ALA A 173 8.07 -8.67 20.02
C ALA A 173 9.04 -9.81 20.36
N LEU A 174 9.70 -9.74 21.51
CA LEU A 174 10.59 -10.80 22.00
C LEU A 174 9.83 -12.10 22.23
N ARG A 175 8.63 -12.03 22.81
CA ARG A 175 7.76 -13.20 22.99
C ARG A 175 7.34 -13.79 21.64
N ALA A 176 6.95 -12.95 20.67
CA ALA A 176 6.58 -13.42 19.33
C ALA A 176 7.76 -14.07 18.59
N GLY A 177 8.97 -13.49 18.70
CA GLY A 177 10.20 -14.08 18.17
C GLY A 177 10.56 -15.41 18.85
N TRP A 178 10.38 -15.51 20.17
CA TRP A 178 10.56 -16.76 20.91
C TRP A 178 9.59 -17.85 20.43
N GLU A 179 8.30 -17.51 20.24
CA GLU A 179 7.30 -18.42 19.68
C GLU A 179 7.59 -18.78 18.22
N LEU A 180 8.21 -17.89 17.44
CA LEU A 180 8.59 -18.11 16.04
C LEU A 180 9.75 -19.12 15.91
N GLY A 181 10.72 -19.06 16.82
CA GLY A 181 11.89 -19.94 16.81
C GLY A 181 11.61 -21.42 17.12
N GLY A 182 10.43 -21.76 17.65
CA GLY A 182 10.13 -23.12 18.12
C GLY A 182 11.04 -23.54 19.29
N GLU A 183 11.07 -24.83 19.65
CA GLU A 183 11.93 -25.31 20.75
C GLU A 183 13.43 -25.24 20.42
N ASP A 184 13.82 -25.56 19.18
CA ASP A 184 15.23 -25.73 18.80
C ASP A 184 15.91 -24.45 18.26
N ARG A 185 15.16 -23.40 17.90
CA ARG A 185 15.72 -22.15 17.32
C ARG A 185 15.27 -20.89 18.03
N ARG A 186 14.97 -20.97 19.32
CA ARG A 186 14.60 -19.83 20.17
C ARG A 186 15.59 -18.67 20.03
N VAL A 187 16.89 -18.97 20.00
CA VAL A 187 17.95 -17.97 19.84
C VAL A 187 17.87 -17.24 18.50
N VAL A 188 17.56 -17.95 17.41
CA VAL A 188 17.39 -17.35 16.08
C VAL A 188 16.13 -16.50 16.02
N GLY A 189 15.03 -16.97 16.62
CA GLY A 189 13.77 -16.23 16.69
C GLY A 189 13.87 -14.95 17.53
N VAL A 190 14.56 -14.99 18.67
CA VAL A 190 14.89 -13.81 19.48
C VAL A 190 15.85 -12.88 18.74
N GLY A 191 16.86 -13.41 18.05
CA GLY A 191 17.77 -12.62 17.23
C GLY A 191 17.05 -11.86 16.12
N ALA A 192 16.09 -12.50 15.45
CA ALA A 192 15.23 -11.85 14.46
C ALA A 192 14.35 -10.75 15.09
N ALA A 193 13.80 -10.99 16.29
CA ALA A 193 13.01 -9.99 17.00
C ALA A 193 13.83 -8.77 17.42
N LEU A 194 15.06 -8.98 17.91
CA LEU A 194 16.00 -7.91 18.23
C LEU A 194 16.39 -7.13 16.98
N LEU A 195 16.66 -7.81 15.85
CA LEU A 195 16.94 -7.16 14.58
C LEU A 195 15.76 -6.28 14.12
N CYS A 196 14.52 -6.77 14.23
CA CYS A 196 13.33 -5.99 13.91
C CYS A 196 13.19 -4.76 14.83
N LEU A 197 13.36 -4.93 16.15
CA LEU A 197 13.29 -3.83 17.11
C LEU A 197 14.37 -2.77 16.83
N VAL A 198 15.60 -3.18 16.54
CA VAL A 198 16.69 -2.28 16.19
C VAL A 198 16.41 -1.58 14.86
N ALA A 199 15.98 -2.30 13.83
CA ALA A 199 15.68 -1.70 12.53
C ALA A 199 14.57 -0.65 12.63
N PHE A 200 13.44 -0.98 13.26
CA PHE A 200 12.33 -0.04 13.45
C PHE A 200 12.69 1.09 14.42
N GLY A 201 13.48 0.82 15.46
CA GLY A 201 13.96 1.83 16.40
C GLY A 201 14.92 2.84 15.76
N CYS A 202 15.88 2.37 14.97
CA CYS A 202 16.81 3.22 14.22
C CYS A 202 16.08 4.11 13.20
N LEU A 203 15.02 3.60 12.57
CA LEU A 203 14.15 4.38 11.68
C LEU A 203 13.35 5.43 12.46
N GLY A 204 12.72 5.04 13.58
CA GLY A 204 11.88 5.95 14.37
C GLY A 204 12.66 7.09 15.04
N VAL A 205 13.88 6.81 15.52
CA VAL A 205 14.74 7.80 16.22
C VAL A 205 15.58 8.63 15.24
N GLY A 206 15.61 8.29 13.94
CA GLY A 206 16.40 9.03 12.96
C GLY A 206 17.90 8.73 13.04
N VAL A 207 18.28 7.50 13.40
CA VAL A 207 19.70 7.08 13.31
C VAL A 207 20.10 6.87 11.85
N LEU A 208 19.14 6.52 10.99
CA LEU A 208 19.32 6.27 9.55
C LEU A 208 18.79 7.43 8.67
N GLY A 209 18.47 8.60 9.25
CA GLY A 209 17.85 9.73 8.54
C GLY A 209 17.18 10.71 9.51
N GLU A 210 16.20 11.49 9.06
CA GLU A 210 15.42 12.34 9.99
C GLU A 210 14.52 11.49 10.91
N ALA A 211 14.45 11.87 12.18
CA ALA A 211 13.58 11.21 13.15
C ALA A 211 12.11 11.32 12.73
N TRP A 212 11.34 10.27 12.96
CA TRP A 212 9.93 10.28 12.56
C TRP A 212 9.15 11.27 13.39
N SER A 213 8.49 12.21 12.71
CA SER A 213 7.48 13.04 13.36
C SER A 213 6.29 12.18 13.81
N PRO A 214 5.52 12.61 14.83
CA PRO A 214 4.28 11.93 15.23
C PRO A 214 3.32 11.71 14.06
N GLY A 215 3.24 12.69 13.15
CA GLY A 215 2.44 12.59 11.93
C GLY A 215 2.96 11.53 10.97
N GLN A 216 4.28 11.45 10.77
CA GLN A 216 4.90 10.39 9.94
C GLN A 216 4.66 9.00 10.54
N THR A 217 4.78 8.83 11.85
CA THR A 217 4.53 7.53 12.51
C THR A 217 3.08 7.06 12.30
N LEU A 218 2.11 7.95 12.49
CA LEU A 218 0.69 7.66 12.25
C LEU A 218 0.42 7.38 10.77
N MET A 219 1.02 8.15 9.86
CA MET A 219 0.90 7.95 8.43
C MET A 219 1.47 6.59 8.00
N THR A 220 2.65 6.22 8.49
CA THR A 220 3.27 4.92 8.21
C THR A 220 2.41 3.78 8.76
N ALA A 221 1.86 3.92 9.98
CA ALA A 221 0.94 2.93 10.54
C ALA A 221 -0.33 2.77 9.67
N ALA A 222 -0.91 3.88 9.22
CA ALA A 222 -2.07 3.89 8.34
C ALA A 222 -1.76 3.23 6.99
N VAL A 223 -0.62 3.56 6.38
CA VAL A 223 -0.16 2.94 5.13
C VAL A 223 0.04 1.44 5.30
N CYS A 224 0.71 0.99 6.37
CA CYS A 224 0.87 -0.44 6.65
C CYS A 224 -0.47 -1.14 6.85
N ALA A 225 -1.42 -0.53 7.55
CA ALA A 225 -2.77 -1.08 7.72
C ALA A 225 -3.52 -1.19 6.39
N VAL A 226 -3.44 -0.16 5.54
CA VAL A 226 -4.03 -0.18 4.19
C VAL A 226 -3.41 -1.30 3.36
N LEU A 227 -2.08 -1.39 3.30
CA LEU A 227 -1.37 -2.43 2.56
C LEU A 227 -1.74 -3.84 3.05
N ALA A 228 -1.82 -4.05 4.37
CA ALA A 228 -2.24 -5.33 4.94
C ALA A 228 -3.69 -5.67 4.58
N GLY A 229 -4.62 -4.70 4.64
CA GLY A 229 -6.01 -4.91 4.25
C GLY A 229 -6.16 -5.23 2.76
N LEU A 230 -5.44 -4.52 1.90
CA LEU A 230 -5.40 -4.79 0.46
C LEU A 230 -4.81 -6.17 0.16
N TRP A 231 -3.71 -6.53 0.83
CA TRP A 231 -3.10 -7.84 0.68
C TRP A 231 -4.07 -8.97 1.07
N LEU A 232 -4.78 -8.81 2.19
CA LEU A 232 -5.82 -9.74 2.61
C LEU A 232 -6.95 -9.83 1.58
N LEU A 233 -7.34 -8.72 0.97
CA LEU A 233 -8.36 -8.69 -0.07
C LEU A 233 -7.90 -9.46 -1.32
N VAL A 234 -6.69 -9.19 -1.81
CA VAL A 234 -6.10 -9.80 -3.01
C VAL A 234 -5.88 -11.31 -2.82
N ARG A 235 -5.40 -11.74 -1.64
CA ARG A 235 -5.22 -13.17 -1.33
C ARG A 235 -6.52 -13.97 -1.41
N GLN A 236 -7.64 -13.33 -1.12
CA GLN A 236 -8.96 -13.95 -1.14
C GLN A 236 -9.67 -13.83 -2.50
N TRP A 237 -9.00 -13.25 -3.50
CA TRP A 237 -9.51 -13.23 -4.86
C TRP A 237 -9.19 -14.58 -5.48
N THR A 238 -10.21 -15.34 -5.88
CA THR A 238 -9.99 -16.53 -6.69
C THR A 238 -9.68 -16.04 -8.10
N TRP A 239 -8.41 -16.13 -8.51
CA TRP A 239 -7.88 -15.77 -9.83
C TRP A 239 -8.40 -16.73 -10.90
N GLY A 240 -9.72 -16.80 -11.08
CA GLY A 240 -10.31 -17.48 -12.23
C GLY A 240 -10.30 -16.51 -13.40
N GLU A 241 -9.64 -16.89 -14.50
CA GLU A 241 -9.67 -16.41 -15.92
C GLU A 241 -9.65 -14.90 -16.20
N TRP A 242 -10.25 -14.10 -15.34
CA TRP A 242 -10.47 -12.68 -15.51
C TRP A 242 -9.23 -11.81 -15.38
N VAL A 243 -8.22 -12.28 -14.64
CA VAL A 243 -6.95 -11.58 -14.44
C VAL A 243 -6.22 -11.30 -15.75
N ALA A 244 -6.25 -12.27 -16.66
CA ALA A 244 -5.47 -12.22 -17.90
C ALA A 244 -5.87 -11.05 -18.81
N TRP A 245 -7.09 -10.53 -18.69
CA TRP A 245 -7.54 -9.35 -19.43
C TRP A 245 -7.87 -8.15 -18.52
N ALA A 246 -8.33 -8.37 -17.28
CA ALA A 246 -8.66 -7.28 -16.37
C ALA A 246 -7.42 -6.52 -15.88
N VAL A 247 -6.29 -7.22 -15.64
CA VAL A 247 -5.06 -6.56 -15.18
C VAL A 247 -4.50 -5.63 -16.27
N PRO A 248 -4.31 -6.05 -17.54
CA PRO A 248 -3.89 -5.14 -18.59
C PRO A 248 -4.81 -3.93 -18.75
N LEU A 249 -6.13 -4.12 -18.65
CA LEU A 249 -7.13 -3.05 -18.80
C LEU A 249 -7.09 -2.07 -17.63
N VAL A 250 -6.98 -2.57 -16.39
CA VAL A 250 -6.81 -1.72 -15.20
C VAL A 250 -5.49 -0.98 -15.26
N VAL A 251 -4.40 -1.60 -15.71
CA VAL A 251 -3.10 -0.95 -15.85
C VAL A 251 -3.16 0.15 -16.90
N THR A 252 -3.71 -0.10 -18.09
CA THR A 252 -3.85 0.97 -19.11
C THR A 252 -4.75 2.08 -18.63
N LEU A 253 -5.87 1.77 -17.99
CA LEU A 253 -6.80 2.76 -17.46
C LEU A 253 -6.16 3.56 -16.31
N ALA A 254 -5.37 2.91 -15.44
CA ALA A 254 -4.64 3.57 -14.38
C ALA A 254 -3.54 4.48 -14.92
N VAL A 255 -2.78 4.05 -15.94
CA VAL A 255 -1.76 4.89 -16.58
C VAL A 255 -2.39 6.10 -17.26
N SER A 256 -3.47 5.90 -18.02
CA SER A 256 -4.22 6.99 -18.66
C SER A 256 -4.80 7.95 -17.63
N ALA A 257 -5.41 7.43 -16.56
CA ALA A 257 -5.93 8.24 -15.47
C ALA A 257 -4.81 8.98 -14.73
N PHE A 258 -3.63 8.39 -14.58
CA PHE A 258 -2.48 9.01 -13.93
C PHE A 258 -1.92 10.18 -14.75
N ILE A 259 -1.79 10.01 -16.07
CA ILE A 259 -1.39 11.09 -16.98
C ILE A 259 -2.42 12.22 -16.94
N ALA A 260 -3.71 11.89 -17.02
CA ALA A 260 -4.78 12.88 -16.94
C ALA A 260 -4.84 13.58 -15.56
N ALA A 261 -4.60 12.86 -14.47
CA ALA A 261 -4.64 13.44 -13.13
C ALA A 261 -3.53 14.48 -12.92
N GLY A 262 -2.33 14.25 -13.47
CA GLY A 262 -1.21 15.20 -13.38
C GLY A 262 -1.51 16.59 -13.95
N SER A 263 -2.34 16.67 -15.00
CA SER A 263 -2.75 17.94 -15.58
C SER A 263 -3.86 18.64 -14.78
N VAL A 264 -4.70 17.90 -14.04
CA VAL A 264 -5.80 18.47 -13.25
C VAL A 264 -5.29 19.48 -12.22
N LEU A 265 -4.22 19.16 -11.49
CA LEU A 265 -3.73 20.07 -10.44
C LEU A 265 -3.17 21.37 -11.02
N HIS A 266 -2.54 21.31 -12.20
CA HIS A 266 -2.06 22.48 -12.93
C HIS A 266 -3.22 23.26 -13.54
N ALA A 267 -4.27 22.59 -14.01
CA ALA A 267 -5.47 23.24 -14.52
C ALA A 267 -6.21 24.01 -13.42
N LEU A 268 -6.36 23.42 -12.22
CA LEU A 268 -6.95 24.09 -11.07
C LEU A 268 -6.12 25.30 -10.60
N TYR A 269 -4.78 25.18 -10.65
CA TYR A 269 -3.89 26.29 -10.32
C TYR A 269 -3.96 27.41 -11.38
N ALA A 270 -3.98 27.06 -12.66
CA ALA A 270 -4.11 27.99 -13.77
C ALA A 270 -5.45 28.75 -13.70
N ASP A 271 -6.56 28.02 -13.51
CA ASP A 271 -7.90 28.57 -13.41
C ASP A 271 -8.02 29.61 -12.29
N GLY A 272 -7.44 29.33 -11.12
CA GLY A 272 -7.41 30.29 -10.01
C GLY A 272 -6.63 31.58 -10.29
N LEU A 273 -5.75 31.58 -11.30
CA LEU A 273 -5.01 32.76 -11.78
C LEU A 273 -5.60 33.36 -13.06
N GLY A 274 -6.72 32.81 -13.56
CA GLY A 274 -7.32 33.17 -14.84
C GLY A 274 -6.54 32.68 -16.06
N LEU A 275 -5.57 31.79 -15.87
CA LEU A 275 -4.73 31.21 -16.91
C LEU A 275 -5.33 29.92 -17.45
N THR A 276 -4.93 29.54 -18.66
CA THR A 276 -5.21 28.21 -19.22
C THR A 276 -4.07 27.25 -18.89
N PRO A 277 -4.32 25.92 -18.79
CA PRO A 277 -3.29 24.95 -18.44
C PRO A 277 -2.08 24.97 -19.39
N ASP A 278 -2.31 25.25 -20.67
CA ASP A 278 -1.28 25.31 -21.71
C ASP A 278 -0.35 26.54 -21.56
N ASP A 279 -0.77 27.57 -20.81
CA ASP A 279 0.02 28.78 -20.58
C ASP A 279 1.19 28.54 -19.62
N LEU A 280 1.08 27.55 -18.73
CA LEU A 280 2.07 27.30 -17.67
C LEU A 280 3.34 26.61 -18.18
N GLY A 281 3.33 26.06 -19.41
CA GLY A 281 4.51 25.46 -20.03
C GLY A 281 5.18 24.35 -19.22
N VAL A 282 4.41 23.61 -18.41
CA VAL A 282 4.98 22.71 -17.38
C VAL A 282 5.64 21.47 -18.01
N PRO A 283 6.91 21.18 -17.72
CA PRO A 283 7.58 19.97 -18.19
C PRO A 283 6.87 18.69 -17.74
N PRO A 284 6.83 17.62 -18.57
CA PRO A 284 6.13 16.37 -18.24
C PRO A 284 6.57 15.71 -16.93
N VAL A 285 7.84 15.89 -16.54
CA VAL A 285 8.38 15.37 -15.27
C VAL A 285 7.61 15.95 -14.08
N TRP A 286 7.28 17.23 -14.10
CA TRP A 286 6.55 17.88 -13.03
C TRP A 286 5.07 17.52 -13.00
N GLN A 287 4.47 17.26 -14.17
CA GLN A 287 3.13 16.66 -14.25
C GLN A 287 3.09 15.28 -13.58
N ALA A 288 4.13 14.47 -13.77
CA ALA A 288 4.26 13.20 -13.08
C ALA A 288 4.40 13.37 -11.56
N VAL A 289 5.18 14.35 -11.07
CA VAL A 289 5.27 14.64 -9.63
C VAL A 289 3.92 15.08 -9.05
N ALA A 290 3.17 15.94 -9.76
CA ALA A 290 1.83 16.33 -9.35
C ALA A 290 0.87 15.13 -9.29
N ALA A 291 0.95 14.22 -10.28
CA ALA A 291 0.18 12.97 -10.28
C ALA A 291 0.53 12.05 -9.11
N VAL A 292 1.82 11.94 -8.73
CA VAL A 292 2.23 11.21 -7.52
C VAL A 292 1.59 11.81 -6.26
N LYS A 293 1.57 13.14 -6.13
CA LYS A 293 0.90 13.79 -4.99
C LYS A 293 -0.60 13.48 -4.97
N LEU A 294 -1.28 13.52 -6.11
CA LEU A 294 -2.68 13.12 -6.20
C LEU A 294 -2.88 11.65 -5.84
N LEU A 295 -1.96 10.76 -6.23
CA LEU A 295 -2.00 9.35 -5.84
C LEU A 295 -1.88 9.17 -4.32
N VAL A 296 -1.02 9.95 -3.66
CA VAL A 296 -0.93 9.98 -2.19
C VAL A 296 -2.25 10.46 -1.59
N MET A 297 -2.89 11.49 -2.16
CA MET A 297 -4.24 11.92 -1.72
C MET A 297 -5.29 10.84 -1.96
N LEU A 298 -5.16 10.07 -3.04
CA LEU A 298 -6.02 8.93 -3.39
C LEU A 298 -5.78 7.71 -2.49
N SER A 299 -4.68 7.66 -1.72
CA SER A 299 -4.45 6.59 -0.74
C SER A 299 -5.57 6.51 0.32
N LEU A 300 -6.26 7.62 0.59
CA LEU A 300 -7.47 7.64 1.43
C LEU A 300 -8.61 6.81 0.84
N VAL A 301 -8.74 6.79 -0.49
CA VAL A 301 -9.73 5.95 -1.18
C VAL A 301 -9.40 4.46 -0.98
N MET A 302 -8.11 4.12 -0.83
CA MET A 302 -7.66 2.74 -0.58
C MET A 302 -7.98 2.23 0.82
N VAL A 303 -8.38 3.11 1.75
CA VAL A 303 -8.85 2.71 3.10
C VAL A 303 -10.10 1.85 3.01
N VAL A 304 -11.01 2.15 2.07
CA VAL A 304 -12.26 1.42 1.87
C VAL A 304 -12.03 -0.04 1.44
N PRO A 305 -11.31 -0.32 0.34
CA PRO A 305 -11.00 -1.69 -0.04
C PRO A 305 -10.12 -2.39 0.99
N ALA A 306 -9.22 -1.69 1.68
CA ALA A 306 -8.44 -2.28 2.76
C ALA A 306 -9.32 -2.73 3.93
N TRP A 307 -10.24 -1.86 4.39
CA TRP A 307 -11.23 -2.18 5.42
C TRP A 307 -12.09 -3.37 4.99
N TRP A 308 -12.53 -3.39 3.73
CA TRP A 308 -13.27 -4.50 3.17
C TRP A 308 -12.47 -5.82 3.20
N GLY A 309 -11.17 -5.78 2.91
CA GLY A 309 -10.26 -6.92 3.05
C GLY A 309 -10.22 -7.46 4.47
N PHE A 310 -10.08 -6.59 5.48
CA PHE A 310 -10.17 -6.97 6.88
C PHE A 310 -11.54 -7.55 7.25
N ALA A 311 -12.62 -6.93 6.77
CA ALA A 311 -13.97 -7.34 7.08
C ALA A 311 -14.29 -8.73 6.50
N LYS A 312 -13.88 -8.98 5.26
CA LYS A 312 -14.01 -10.27 4.59
C LYS A 312 -13.15 -11.34 5.27
N HIS A 313 -11.93 -10.98 5.66
CA HIS A 313 -11.03 -11.86 6.41
C HIS A 313 -11.62 -12.29 7.76
N ARG A 314 -12.30 -11.38 8.46
CA ARG A 314 -12.96 -11.60 9.77
C ARG A 314 -14.37 -12.16 9.67
N HIS A 315 -14.84 -12.49 8.46
CA HIS A 315 -16.20 -12.98 8.22
C HIS A 315 -17.32 -12.05 8.75
N HIS A 316 -17.10 -10.72 8.72
CA HIS A 316 -18.15 -9.77 9.10
C HIS A 316 -19.35 -9.88 8.16
N ARG A 317 -20.57 -9.78 8.73
CA ARG A 317 -21.84 -10.00 8.00
C ARG A 317 -21.98 -9.10 6.76
N TYR A 318 -21.61 -7.83 6.87
CA TYR A 318 -21.66 -6.88 5.77
C TYR A 318 -20.58 -7.12 4.69
N ALA A 319 -19.61 -8.00 4.91
CA ALA A 319 -18.58 -8.36 3.93
C ALA A 319 -18.90 -9.66 3.17
N THR A 320 -20.10 -10.21 3.36
CA THR A 320 -20.52 -11.44 2.67
C THR A 320 -20.94 -11.14 1.22
N PRO A 321 -20.40 -11.87 0.21
CA PRO A 321 -20.73 -11.64 -1.19
C PRO A 321 -22.23 -11.79 -1.46
N GLY A 322 -22.84 -10.85 -2.20
CA GLY A 322 -24.21 -10.94 -2.75
C GLY A 322 -25.34 -10.28 -1.95
N ASP A 323 -25.04 -9.46 -0.94
CA ASP A 323 -26.04 -8.59 -0.29
C ASP A 323 -26.02 -7.23 -1.01
N GLY A 324 -27.08 -6.90 -1.75
CA GLY A 324 -27.15 -5.71 -2.60
C GLY A 324 -26.95 -4.39 -1.85
N THR A 325 -27.33 -4.35 -0.57
CA THR A 325 -27.09 -3.20 0.33
C THR A 325 -25.61 -2.90 0.52
N ASN A 326 -24.74 -3.92 0.50
CA ASN A 326 -23.30 -3.73 0.62
C ASN A 326 -22.68 -3.15 -0.65
N VAL A 327 -23.26 -3.41 -1.83
CA VAL A 327 -22.77 -2.83 -3.09
C VAL A 327 -23.06 -1.33 -3.12
N LEU A 328 -24.29 -0.93 -2.79
CA LEU A 328 -24.68 0.49 -2.71
C LEU A 328 -23.88 1.25 -1.66
N LEU A 329 -23.68 0.67 -0.47
CA LEU A 329 -22.86 1.30 0.57
C LEU A 329 -21.40 1.45 0.15
N ASN A 330 -20.80 0.43 -0.50
CA ASN A 330 -19.44 0.53 -1.02
C ASN A 330 -19.33 1.59 -2.11
N ILE A 331 -20.27 1.62 -3.06
CA ILE A 331 -20.31 2.66 -4.11
C ILE A 331 -20.41 4.05 -3.47
N ALA A 332 -21.33 4.24 -2.53
CA ALA A 332 -21.51 5.52 -1.83
C ALA A 332 -20.23 5.93 -1.08
N LEU A 333 -19.56 4.99 -0.40
CA LEU A 333 -18.33 5.25 0.34
C LEU A 333 -17.15 5.55 -0.60
N PHE A 334 -17.04 4.85 -1.73
CA PHE A 334 -16.06 5.16 -2.78
C PHE A 334 -16.30 6.55 -3.38
N LEU A 335 -17.54 6.89 -3.71
CA LEU A 335 -17.89 8.22 -4.22
C LEU A 335 -17.60 9.31 -3.19
N ALA A 336 -17.91 9.10 -1.92
CA ALA A 336 -17.61 10.05 -0.85
C ALA A 336 -16.09 10.26 -0.68
N MET A 337 -15.30 9.18 -0.76
CA MET A 337 -13.84 9.27 -0.69
C MET A 337 -13.23 9.94 -1.93
N LEU A 338 -13.76 9.66 -3.12
CA LEU A 338 -13.35 10.34 -4.35
C LEU A 338 -13.68 11.83 -4.30
N LEU A 339 -14.87 12.19 -3.80
CA LEU A 339 -15.25 13.57 -3.58
C LEU A 339 -14.31 14.24 -2.57
N GLY A 340 -14.00 13.58 -1.45
CA GLY A 340 -13.05 14.08 -0.46
C GLY A 340 -11.65 14.28 -1.01
N ALA A 341 -11.15 13.36 -1.84
CA ALA A 341 -9.87 13.51 -2.52
C ALA A 341 -9.89 14.67 -3.53
N GLY A 342 -11.00 14.84 -4.26
CA GLY A 342 -11.21 15.99 -5.16
C GLY A 342 -11.21 17.32 -4.43
N ILE A 343 -11.91 17.41 -3.29
CA ILE A 343 -11.92 18.62 -2.44
C ILE A 343 -10.51 18.92 -1.91
N GLN A 344 -9.73 17.90 -1.52
CA GLN A 344 -8.34 18.13 -1.09
C GLN A 344 -7.44 18.62 -2.22
N ALA A 345 -7.60 18.08 -3.44
CA ALA A 345 -6.87 18.56 -4.61
C ALA A 345 -7.20 20.02 -4.92
N TRP A 346 -8.51 20.36 -4.88
CA TRP A 346 -9.00 21.73 -5.04
C TRP A 346 -8.40 22.67 -3.99
N ASN A 347 -8.55 22.36 -2.71
CA ASN A 347 -8.04 23.19 -1.61
C ASN A 347 -6.51 23.34 -1.68
N SER A 348 -5.78 22.32 -2.14
CA SER A 348 -4.33 22.42 -2.35
C SER A 348 -3.97 23.43 -3.44
N ALA A 349 -4.70 23.43 -4.56
CA ALA A 349 -4.49 24.39 -5.64
C ALA A 349 -4.88 25.81 -5.22
N GLU A 350 -6.07 25.97 -4.62
CA GLU A 350 -6.57 27.26 -4.12
C GLU A 350 -5.61 27.87 -3.08
N THR A 351 -5.09 27.06 -2.15
CA THR A 351 -4.09 27.53 -1.18
C THR A 351 -2.81 28.00 -1.86
N ALA A 352 -2.37 27.34 -2.94
CA ALA A 352 -1.20 27.75 -3.69
C ALA A 352 -1.43 29.05 -4.47
N VAL A 353 -2.62 29.21 -5.08
CA VAL A 353 -3.04 30.45 -5.74
C VAL A 353 -3.05 31.60 -4.74
N ASN A 354 -3.73 31.43 -3.60
CA ASN A 354 -3.81 32.46 -2.56
C ASN A 354 -2.42 32.87 -2.03
N ARG A 355 -1.49 31.91 -1.88
CA ARG A 355 -0.10 32.23 -1.50
C ARG A 355 0.65 32.99 -2.59
N THR A 356 0.44 32.62 -3.85
CA THR A 356 1.05 33.27 -5.01
C THR A 356 0.56 34.72 -5.11
N VAL A 357 -0.75 34.94 -5.08
CA VAL A 357 -1.39 36.27 -5.11
C VAL A 357 -0.94 37.10 -3.91
N ALA A 358 -0.99 36.56 -2.69
CA ALA A 358 -0.58 37.32 -1.52
C ALA A 358 0.93 37.67 -1.52
N ALA A 359 1.79 36.81 -2.06
CA ALA A 359 3.21 37.13 -2.25
C ALA A 359 3.39 38.23 -3.32
N ALA A 360 2.63 38.14 -4.42
CA ALA A 360 2.65 39.11 -5.50
C ALA A 360 2.21 40.51 -5.04
N GLU A 361 1.12 40.61 -4.25
CA GLU A 361 0.64 41.86 -3.67
C GLU A 361 1.65 42.52 -2.73
N ARG A 362 2.46 41.72 -2.02
CA ARG A 362 3.56 42.22 -1.19
C ARG A 362 4.81 42.57 -1.98
N GLY A 363 4.87 42.21 -3.26
CA GLY A 363 6.06 42.34 -4.11
C GLY A 363 7.17 41.35 -3.77
N ASP A 364 6.87 40.29 -3.04
CA ASP A 364 7.81 39.21 -2.68
C ASP A 364 7.90 38.18 -3.83
N ASP A 365 8.90 37.30 -3.79
CA ASP A 365 9.00 36.20 -4.75
C ASP A 365 7.91 35.14 -4.50
N PRO A 366 7.08 34.81 -5.51
CA PRO A 366 6.05 33.81 -5.33
C PRO A 366 6.61 32.39 -5.14
N PRO A 367 5.97 31.55 -4.32
CA PRO A 367 6.43 30.17 -4.13
C PRO A 367 6.20 29.34 -5.40
N SER A 368 7.16 28.47 -5.73
CA SER A 368 7.00 27.52 -6.83
C SER A 368 5.90 26.49 -6.55
N TYR A 369 5.15 26.10 -7.57
CA TYR A 369 4.10 25.08 -7.49
C TYR A 369 4.25 24.04 -8.60
N PHE A 370 4.72 22.83 -8.25
CA PHE A 370 4.92 21.70 -9.17
C PHE A 370 5.60 22.10 -10.50
N GLY A 371 6.77 22.71 -10.42
CA GLY A 371 7.54 23.10 -11.62
C GLY A 371 7.11 24.41 -12.26
N VAL A 372 6.02 25.03 -11.81
CA VAL A 372 5.71 26.43 -12.12
C VAL A 372 6.48 27.30 -11.14
N ALA A 373 7.39 28.13 -11.64
CA ALA A 373 8.15 29.10 -10.86
C ALA A 373 7.90 30.49 -11.44
N PRO A 374 6.97 31.27 -10.87
CA PRO A 374 6.70 32.62 -11.34
C PRO A 374 7.88 33.54 -11.05
N GLU A 375 8.30 34.32 -12.04
CA GLU A 375 9.44 35.23 -11.91
C GLU A 375 9.02 36.67 -12.20
N TRP A 376 9.49 37.62 -11.38
CA TRP A 376 9.28 39.04 -11.65
C TRP A 376 10.04 39.46 -12.90
N THR A 377 9.34 40.08 -13.85
CA THR A 377 9.89 40.46 -15.15
C THR A 377 9.39 41.85 -15.55
N CYS A 378 10.32 42.71 -15.94
CA CYS A 378 10.02 43.96 -16.62
C CYS A 378 9.79 43.69 -18.11
N VAL A 379 8.75 44.32 -18.66
CA VAL A 379 8.27 44.07 -20.02
C VAL A 379 8.32 45.37 -20.80
N ARG A 380 9.15 45.39 -21.84
CA ARG A 380 9.29 46.54 -22.73
C ARG A 380 8.72 46.21 -24.11
N PRO A 381 7.74 46.96 -24.61
CA PRO A 381 7.22 46.73 -25.95
C PRO A 381 8.27 47.10 -27.02
N VAL A 382 8.44 46.25 -28.02
CA VAL A 382 9.31 46.49 -29.19
C VAL A 382 8.55 47.22 -30.30
N VAL A 383 7.22 47.05 -30.32
CA VAL A 383 6.28 47.76 -31.21
C VAL A 383 5.58 48.90 -30.46
N ARG A 384 4.89 49.80 -31.17
CA ARG A 384 4.12 50.86 -30.52
C ARG A 384 3.04 50.24 -29.63
N ALA A 385 2.77 50.85 -28.47
CA ALA A 385 1.81 50.32 -27.49
C ALA A 385 0.39 50.08 -28.06
N GLY A 386 -0.02 50.83 -29.07
CA GLY A 386 -1.31 50.64 -29.77
C GLY A 386 -1.32 49.53 -30.83
N GLU A 387 -0.16 49.02 -31.23
CA GLU A 387 0.02 47.93 -32.20
C GLU A 387 0.28 46.58 -31.50
N LEU A 388 0.37 46.57 -30.17
CA LEU A 388 0.62 45.38 -29.38
C LEU A 388 -0.61 44.48 -29.41
N SER A 389 -0.50 43.38 -30.14
CA SER A 389 -1.57 42.38 -30.22
C SER A 389 -1.48 41.49 -29.00
N GLY A 390 -2.39 41.62 -28.04
CA GLY A 390 -2.39 40.82 -26.82
C GLY A 390 -3.77 40.66 -26.20
N ALA A 391 -3.96 39.61 -25.42
CA ALA A 391 -5.18 39.38 -24.65
C ALA A 391 -4.95 39.83 -23.20
N GLY A 392 -5.82 40.69 -22.67
CA GLY A 392 -5.72 41.21 -21.30
C GLY A 392 -5.73 42.74 -21.22
N PRO A 393 -5.30 43.31 -20.08
CA PRO A 393 -5.25 44.77 -19.88
C PRO A 393 -4.14 45.41 -20.72
N ARG A 394 -4.17 46.75 -20.82
CA ARG A 394 -3.07 47.49 -21.47
C ARG A 394 -1.78 47.33 -20.66
N LEU A 395 -0.68 47.04 -21.37
CA LEU A 395 0.65 46.93 -20.80
C LEU A 395 1.11 48.27 -20.20
N ARG A 396 1.57 48.24 -18.95
CA ARG A 396 2.19 49.36 -18.22
C ARG A 396 3.67 49.09 -18.08
N ALA A 397 4.47 49.68 -18.98
CA ALA A 397 5.91 49.40 -19.07
C ALA A 397 6.73 49.78 -17.83
N ALA A 398 6.19 50.63 -16.95
CA ALA A 398 6.83 51.05 -15.70
C ALA A 398 6.72 50.00 -14.58
N ASP A 399 5.72 49.11 -14.66
CA ASP A 399 5.39 48.15 -13.60
C ASP A 399 5.96 46.75 -13.93
N PRO A 400 6.52 46.02 -12.95
CA PRO A 400 6.94 44.64 -13.14
C PRO A 400 5.72 43.69 -13.16
N TYR A 401 5.82 42.64 -13.98
CA TYR A 401 4.80 41.60 -14.13
C TYR A 401 5.33 40.26 -13.63
N LEU A 402 4.44 39.35 -13.23
CA LEU A 402 4.82 37.97 -12.97
C LEU A 402 4.79 37.16 -14.26
N LEU A 403 5.95 36.68 -14.69
CA LEU A 403 6.10 35.78 -15.82
C LEU A 403 5.89 34.33 -15.33
N PHE A 404 4.91 33.65 -15.91
CA PHE A 404 4.68 32.22 -15.64
C PHE A 404 5.41 31.30 -16.63
N GLY A 405 5.83 31.86 -17.77
CA GLY A 405 6.57 31.16 -18.81
C GLY A 405 6.34 31.76 -20.19
N VAL A 406 7.03 31.20 -21.17
CA VAL A 406 6.78 31.43 -22.60
C VAL A 406 6.23 30.14 -23.19
N SER A 407 4.94 30.15 -23.53
CA SER A 407 4.27 29.01 -24.17
C SER A 407 4.16 29.30 -25.66
N GLY A 408 4.89 28.52 -26.46
CA GLY A 408 5.02 28.73 -27.90
C GLY A 408 5.60 30.11 -28.22
N GLU A 409 4.81 30.96 -28.88
CA GLU A 409 5.20 32.32 -29.27
C GLU A 409 4.66 33.40 -28.33
N THR A 410 3.99 33.02 -27.23
CA THR A 410 3.35 33.96 -26.30
C THR A 410 4.02 33.94 -24.93
N ALA A 411 4.40 35.12 -24.45
CA ALA A 411 4.77 35.35 -23.06
C ALA A 411 3.50 35.53 -22.22
N VAL A 412 3.39 34.75 -21.15
CA VAL A 412 2.24 34.75 -20.25
C VAL A 412 2.63 35.51 -18.99
N LEU A 413 2.08 36.72 -18.88
CA LEU A 413 2.31 37.63 -17.77
C LEU A 413 1.07 37.70 -16.88
N TRP A 414 1.25 38.06 -15.62
CA TRP A 414 0.15 38.31 -14.70
C TRP A 414 0.35 39.66 -14.03
N ASP A 415 -0.68 40.50 -14.10
CA ASP A 415 -0.69 41.85 -13.51
C ASP A 415 -1.14 41.76 -12.05
N PRO A 416 -0.27 42.01 -11.06
CA PRO A 416 -0.63 41.91 -9.64
C PRO A 416 -1.62 42.98 -9.19
N VAL A 417 -1.73 44.10 -9.91
CA VAL A 417 -2.65 45.19 -9.55
C VAL A 417 -4.03 44.92 -10.14
N ALA A 418 -4.09 44.42 -11.37
CA ALA A 418 -5.35 44.13 -12.03
C ALA A 418 -5.90 42.72 -11.71
N GLY A 419 -5.06 41.83 -11.17
CA GLY A 419 -5.44 40.45 -10.82
C GLY A 419 -5.79 39.59 -12.03
N ILE A 420 -5.35 39.98 -13.23
CA ILE A 420 -5.71 39.35 -14.49
C ILE A 420 -4.45 39.06 -15.33
N PRO A 421 -4.46 37.97 -16.11
CA PRO A 421 -3.34 37.66 -16.98
C PRO A 421 -3.30 38.56 -18.22
N LEU A 422 -2.07 38.77 -18.69
CA LEU A 422 -1.74 39.49 -19.91
C LEU A 422 -0.93 38.56 -20.82
N LYS A 423 -1.51 38.16 -21.94
CA LYS A 423 -0.84 37.32 -22.95
C LYS A 423 -0.36 38.20 -24.08
N VAL A 424 0.96 38.23 -24.30
CA VAL A 424 1.59 39.05 -25.34
C VAL A 424 2.53 38.19 -26.18
N PRO A 425 2.61 38.37 -27.50
CA PRO A 425 3.58 37.69 -28.34
C PRO A 425 5.01 38.02 -27.89
N ALA A 426 5.80 36.98 -27.61
CA ALA A 426 7.19 37.11 -27.18
C ALA A 426 8.06 37.87 -28.20
N ALA A 427 7.72 37.82 -29.48
CA ALA A 427 8.40 38.59 -30.54
C ALA A 427 8.15 40.11 -30.46
N GLN A 428 7.10 40.56 -29.78
CA GLN A 428 6.71 41.97 -29.67
C GLN A 428 7.16 42.62 -28.36
N VAL A 429 7.75 41.85 -27.44
CA VAL A 429 8.17 42.35 -26.13
C VAL A 429 9.58 41.89 -25.79
N TRP A 430 10.32 42.77 -25.13
CA TRP A 430 11.59 42.44 -24.50
C TRP A 430 11.35 42.16 -23.02
N LEU A 431 11.75 40.98 -22.56
CA LEU A 431 11.62 40.54 -21.17
C LEU A 431 12.97 40.69 -20.47
N SER A 432 12.99 41.35 -19.32
CA SER A 432 14.19 41.44 -18.48
C SER A 432 13.82 41.13 -17.02
N PRO A 433 14.62 40.33 -16.29
CA PRO A 433 14.30 39.98 -14.91
C PRO A 433 14.23 41.23 -14.03
N ALA A 434 13.22 41.27 -13.16
CA ALA A 434 13.04 42.27 -12.13
C ALA A 434 13.39 41.66 -10.77
N GLY A 435 14.06 42.43 -9.90
CA GLY A 435 14.49 41.93 -8.59
C GLY A 435 13.36 41.77 -7.57
N SER A 436 12.22 42.43 -7.79
CA SER A 436 10.99 42.28 -6.96
C SER A 436 9.80 42.94 -7.64
N GLY A 437 8.58 42.69 -7.13
CA GLY A 437 7.37 43.39 -7.60
C GLY A 437 7.33 44.89 -7.28
N LYS A 438 8.31 45.41 -6.54
CA LYS A 438 8.45 46.84 -6.19
C LYS A 438 9.53 47.56 -7.00
N SER A 439 10.26 46.86 -7.86
CA SER A 439 11.26 47.50 -8.70
C SER A 439 10.60 48.33 -9.78
N VAL A 440 11.14 49.51 -10.06
CA VAL A 440 10.72 50.33 -11.19
C VAL A 440 11.38 49.80 -12.46
N CYS A 441 10.59 49.50 -13.48
CA CYS A 441 11.10 49.06 -14.76
C CYS A 441 11.68 50.25 -15.55
N PRO A 442 12.84 50.09 -16.19
CA PRO A 442 13.44 51.17 -16.98
C PRO A 442 12.54 51.48 -18.19
N GLU A 443 12.05 52.71 -18.27
CA GLU A 443 11.31 53.18 -19.44
C GLU A 443 12.22 53.13 -20.67
N GLY A 444 11.80 52.38 -21.69
CA GLY A 444 12.49 52.33 -22.97
C GLY A 444 12.50 53.71 -23.61
N SER A 445 13.71 54.24 -23.88
CA SER A 445 13.90 55.43 -24.73
C SER A 445 13.65 55.13 -26.20
#